data_AF-A0A317UYN6-F1
#
_entry.id   AF-A0A317UYN6-F1
#
_cell.length_a   1.000
_cell.length_b   1.000
_cell.length_c   1.000
_cell.angle_alpha   90.00
_cell.angle_beta   90.00
_cell.angle_gamma   90.00
#
_symmetry.space_group_name_H-M   'P 1'
#
loop_
_entity.id
_entity.type
_entity.pdbx_description
1 polymer ?
#
loop_
_entity_poly.entity_id
_entity_poly.type
_entity_poly.pdbx_seq_one_letter_code
_entity_poly.pdbx_strand_id
1 'polypeptide(L)'
;MWYEPYPSPPILSTHQLETQLTNNPQKSSKHILNAQVAIRSPCCKKWFDCAECHQEQESHSLTKTTEMVFACKKCKKCFRKDATEFDESDEYCPHCDNHFVIDAVTPTPTLQVEGEDARIDARMLKDDRVRGHQERSIFNFKDISDRLG
;
A
#
# COMPACT_ATOMS: atom_id res chain seq x y z
N MET A 1 55.39 5.74 -26.06
CA MET A 1 54.10 6.09 -25.43
C MET A 1 53.24 4.83 -25.46
N TRP A 2 53.16 4.13 -24.33
CA TRP A 2 52.34 2.92 -24.21
C TRP A 2 50.99 3.33 -23.61
N TYR A 3 49.91 3.15 -24.36
CA TYR A 3 48.55 3.34 -23.86
C TYR A 3 48.17 2.11 -23.04
N GLU A 4 47.88 2.29 -21.74
CA GLU A 4 47.26 1.25 -20.94
C GLU A 4 45.77 1.14 -21.30
N PRO A 5 45.24 -0.08 -21.55
CA PRO A 5 43.83 -0.27 -21.84
C PRO A 5 43.00 -0.07 -20.56
N TYR A 6 42.02 0.82 -20.63
CA TYR A 6 41.04 1.02 -19.54
C TYR A 6 40.27 -0.28 -19.28
N PRO A 7 40.13 -0.71 -18.01
CA PRO A 7 39.35 -1.90 -17.68
C PRO A 7 37.88 -1.66 -17.99
N SER A 8 37.28 -2.57 -18.75
CA SER A 8 35.85 -2.58 -19.05
C SER A 8 35.03 -2.74 -17.77
N PRO A 9 33.95 -1.98 -17.58
CA PRO A 9 33.09 -2.11 -16.41
C PRO A 9 32.39 -3.48 -16.37
N PRO A 10 32.16 -4.05 -15.17
CA PRO A 10 31.49 -5.34 -15.05
C PRO A 10 30.04 -5.25 -15.53
N ILE A 11 29.63 -6.27 -16.29
CA ILE A 11 28.26 -6.44 -16.79
C ILE A 11 27.39 -6.89 -15.62
N LEU A 12 26.62 -5.97 -15.03
CA LEU A 12 25.66 -6.29 -13.97
C LEU A 12 24.54 -7.15 -14.55
N SER A 13 24.18 -8.24 -13.85
CA SER A 13 23.12 -9.14 -14.28
C SER A 13 21.74 -8.47 -14.15
N THR A 14 20.79 -8.88 -14.99
CA THR A 14 19.40 -8.37 -14.98
C THR A 14 18.74 -8.48 -13.60
N HIS A 15 19.15 -9.47 -12.80
CA HIS A 15 18.68 -9.71 -11.44
C HIS A 15 19.13 -8.65 -10.41
N GLN A 16 20.16 -7.85 -10.72
CA GLN A 16 20.67 -6.77 -9.85
C GLN A 16 19.99 -5.41 -10.11
N LEU A 17 19.24 -5.27 -11.21
CA LEU A 17 18.46 -4.05 -11.47
C LEU A 17 17.10 -4.06 -10.73
N GLU A 18 16.54 -5.25 -10.46
CA GLU A 18 15.23 -5.40 -9.81
C GLU A 18 15.27 -5.14 -8.28
N THR A 19 16.45 -5.28 -7.65
CA THR A 19 16.60 -5.16 -6.19
C THR A 19 16.84 -3.73 -5.69
N GLN A 20 16.89 -2.73 -6.59
CA GLN A 20 17.11 -1.32 -6.24
C GLN A 20 15.82 -0.50 -6.09
N LEU A 21 14.65 -1.07 -6.34
CA LEU A 21 13.36 -0.38 -6.20
C LEU A 21 12.68 -0.53 -4.83
N THR A 22 13.18 -1.40 -3.95
CA THR A 22 12.50 -1.74 -2.67
C THR A 22 13.16 -1.17 -1.42
N ASN A 23 14.30 -0.49 -1.54
CA ASN A 23 15.02 0.07 -0.39
C ASN A 23 15.09 1.59 -0.45
N ASN A 24 13.95 2.27 -0.43
CA ASN A 24 13.89 3.69 -0.09
C ASN A 24 13.10 3.83 1.23
N PRO A 25 13.71 4.28 2.34
CA PRO A 25 13.04 4.47 3.63
C PRO A 25 12.16 5.74 3.61
N GLN A 26 11.40 5.95 2.53
CA GLN A 26 10.33 6.93 2.48
C GLN A 26 9.13 6.27 3.17
N LYS A 27 8.86 6.70 4.41
CA LYS A 27 7.67 6.38 5.20
C LYS A 27 6.47 6.16 4.27
N SER A 28 6.09 4.90 4.07
CA SER A 28 4.96 4.53 3.20
C SER A 28 3.71 5.18 3.75
N SER A 29 3.00 5.95 2.91
CA SER A 29 1.69 6.47 3.29
C SER A 29 0.77 5.27 3.58
N LYS A 30 -0.07 5.37 4.62
CA LYS A 30 -0.93 4.26 5.02
C LYS A 30 -2.01 3.94 3.98
N HIS A 31 -2.34 4.89 3.11
CA HIS A 31 -3.45 4.79 2.18
C HIS A 31 -3.00 4.51 0.75
N ILE A 32 -1.93 5.17 0.26
CA ILE A 32 -1.39 5.00 -1.09
C ILE A 32 0.10 4.65 -1.02
N LEU A 33 0.45 3.39 -1.25
CA LEU A 33 1.81 2.88 -1.08
C LEU A 33 2.78 3.41 -2.15
N ASN A 34 2.27 3.64 -3.36
CA ASN A 34 3.04 4.06 -4.54
C ASN A 34 2.96 5.57 -4.82
N ALA A 35 2.61 6.40 -3.83
CA ALA A 35 2.48 7.85 -4.02
C ALA A 35 3.81 8.49 -4.43
N GLN A 36 3.87 9.04 -5.66
CA GLN A 36 5.07 9.64 -6.28
C GLN A 36 5.30 11.12 -5.94
N VAL A 37 4.25 11.80 -5.50
CA VAL A 37 4.26 13.22 -5.14
C VAL A 37 3.66 13.41 -3.75
N ALA A 38 4.10 14.45 -3.05
CA ALA A 38 3.43 14.96 -1.86
C ALA A 38 2.65 16.23 -2.23
N ILE A 39 1.46 16.39 -1.66
CA ILE A 39 0.56 17.51 -1.90
C ILE A 39 0.62 18.44 -0.69
N ARG A 40 0.74 19.75 -0.93
CA ARG A 40 0.66 20.74 0.15
C ARG A 40 -0.79 21.14 0.37
N SER A 41 -1.31 20.86 1.56
CA SER A 41 -2.67 21.25 1.92
C SER A 41 -2.78 22.78 2.06
N PRO A 42 -3.76 23.43 1.39
CA PRO A 42 -3.93 24.88 1.44
C PRO A 42 -4.39 25.38 2.81
N CYS A 43 -5.09 24.55 3.58
CA CYS A 43 -5.59 24.87 4.92
C CYS A 43 -4.48 24.99 5.98
N CYS A 44 -3.63 23.97 6.12
CA CYS A 44 -2.62 23.90 7.18
C CYS A 44 -1.18 24.05 6.69
N LYS A 45 -0.96 24.20 5.37
CA LYS A 45 0.35 24.38 4.72
C LYS A 45 1.35 23.23 4.96
N LYS A 46 0.87 22.07 5.42
CA LYS A 46 1.63 20.83 5.62
C LYS A 46 1.56 19.93 4.38
N TRP A 47 2.47 18.95 4.32
CA TRP A 47 2.60 18.02 3.20
C TRP A 47 2.00 16.66 3.54
N PHE A 48 1.21 16.13 2.62
CA PHE A 48 0.57 14.82 2.74
C PHE A 48 0.57 14.10 1.40
N ASP A 49 0.55 12.77 1.43
CA ASP A 49 0.54 11.95 0.21
C ASP A 49 -0.87 11.75 -0.35
N CYS A 50 -1.91 11.88 0.48
CA CYS A 50 -3.31 11.77 0.08
C CYS A 50 -4.22 12.56 1.03
N ALA A 51 -5.49 12.71 0.66
CA ALA A 51 -6.49 13.41 1.46
C ALA A 51 -6.81 12.69 2.79
N GLU A 52 -6.80 11.35 2.80
CA GLU A 52 -7.06 10.55 4.00
C GLU A 52 -5.95 10.75 5.04
N CYS A 53 -4.68 10.81 4.60
CA CYS A 53 -3.54 11.14 5.46
C CYS A 53 -3.68 12.52 6.13
N HIS A 54 -4.31 13.50 5.46
CA HIS A 54 -4.61 14.81 6.06
C HIS A 54 -5.72 14.69 7.10
N GLN A 55 -6.81 14.00 6.78
CA GLN A 55 -7.97 13.84 7.65
C GLN A 55 -7.68 13.05 8.93
N GLU A 56 -6.72 12.12 8.91
CA GLU A 56 -6.26 11.41 10.12
C GLU A 56 -5.38 12.27 11.02
N GLN A 57 -4.60 13.19 10.45
CA GLN A 57 -3.63 14.01 11.19
C GLN A 57 -4.21 15.34 11.66
N GLU A 58 -5.24 15.85 10.99
CA GLU A 58 -5.81 17.16 11.21
C GLU A 58 -7.30 17.06 11.57
N SER A 59 -7.77 17.95 12.46
CA SER A 59 -9.16 17.97 12.94
C SER A 59 -10.13 18.75 12.03
N HIS A 60 -9.72 19.13 10.83
CA HIS A 60 -10.51 19.96 9.91
C HIS A 60 -10.57 19.36 8.51
N SER A 61 -11.59 19.74 7.73
CA SER A 61 -11.74 19.31 6.35
C SER A 61 -10.77 20.02 5.41
N LEU A 62 -10.31 19.31 4.37
CA LEU A 62 -9.41 19.85 3.36
C LEU A 62 -10.10 20.93 2.52
N THR A 63 -9.53 22.13 2.47
CA THR A 63 -10.04 23.23 1.64
C THR A 63 -9.74 22.96 0.17
N LYS A 64 -10.77 23.06 -0.68
CA LYS A 64 -10.63 22.93 -2.13
C LYS A 64 -10.11 24.24 -2.72
N THR A 65 -9.05 24.16 -3.50
CA THR A 65 -8.45 25.32 -4.20
C THR A 65 -8.12 24.88 -5.63
N THR A 66 -8.17 25.82 -6.57
CA THR A 66 -7.83 25.57 -7.98
C THR A 66 -6.33 25.40 -8.18
N GLU A 67 -5.52 26.16 -7.45
CA GLU A 67 -4.06 26.03 -7.48
C GLU A 67 -3.59 24.93 -6.53
N MET A 68 -2.97 23.89 -7.08
CA MET A 68 -2.40 22.78 -6.31
C MET A 68 -0.86 22.84 -6.34
N VAL A 69 -0.24 22.63 -5.17
CA VAL A 69 1.22 22.61 -5.02
C VAL A 69 1.68 21.20 -4.71
N PHE A 70 2.55 20.68 -5.56
CA PHE A 70 3.09 19.32 -5.47
C PHE A 70 4.59 19.36 -5.20
N ALA A 71 5.10 18.34 -4.52
CA ALA A 71 6.53 18.06 -4.37
C ALA A 71 6.82 16.66 -4.93
N CYS A 72 7.66 16.59 -5.96
CA CYS A 72 8.03 15.33 -6.57
C CYS A 72 9.01 14.57 -5.67
N LYS A 73 8.74 13.30 -5.34
CA LYS A 73 9.65 12.49 -4.51
C LYS A 73 10.91 12.05 -5.25
N LYS A 74 10.86 11.93 -6.58
CA LYS A 74 12.02 11.58 -7.44
C LYS A 74 13.06 12.71 -7.48
N CYS A 75 12.64 13.94 -7.79
CA CYS A 75 13.57 15.08 -7.93
C CYS A 75 13.58 16.05 -6.75
N LYS A 76 12.69 15.87 -5.76
CA LYS A 76 12.53 16.73 -4.56
C LYS A 76 12.22 18.20 -4.85
N LYS A 77 11.86 18.54 -6.09
CA LYS A 77 11.47 19.89 -6.49
C LYS A 77 9.96 20.09 -6.31
N CYS A 78 9.60 21.27 -5.84
CA CYS A 78 8.20 21.70 -5.69
C CYS A 78 7.74 22.41 -6.97
N PHE A 79 6.54 22.12 -7.42
CA PHE A 79 5.92 22.75 -8.59
C PHE A 79 4.43 23.00 -8.33
N ARG A 80 3.81 23.85 -9.15
CA ARG A 80 2.40 24.17 -9.05
C ARG A 80 1.69 23.77 -10.34
N LYS A 81 0.46 23.32 -10.22
CA LYS A 81 -0.44 23.00 -11.33
C LYS A 81 -1.83 23.56 -11.02
N ASP A 82 -2.50 24.02 -12.06
CA ASP A 82 -3.88 24.48 -11.97
C ASP A 82 -4.82 23.30 -12.23
N ALA A 83 -5.73 23.03 -11.31
CA ALA A 83 -6.65 21.89 -11.37
C ALA A 83 -7.93 22.19 -12.19
N THR A 84 -7.98 23.32 -12.91
CA THR A 84 -9.16 23.73 -13.69
C THR A 84 -9.22 23.08 -15.07
N GLU A 85 -8.07 22.89 -15.71
CA GLU A 85 -7.93 22.27 -17.02
C GLU A 85 -6.88 21.18 -16.87
N PHE A 86 -7.32 19.93 -16.66
CA PHE A 86 -6.41 18.80 -16.50
C PHE A 86 -6.12 18.24 -17.90
N ASP A 87 -4.93 18.51 -18.44
CA ASP A 87 -4.45 17.97 -19.71
C ASP A 87 -3.49 16.79 -19.47
N GLU A 88 -3.27 15.95 -20.49
CA GLU A 88 -2.31 14.83 -20.43
C GLU A 88 -0.89 15.31 -20.09
N SER A 89 -0.56 16.55 -20.48
CA SER A 89 0.69 17.24 -20.15
C SER A 89 0.87 17.49 -18.64
N ASP A 90 -0.21 17.49 -17.87
CA ASP A 90 -0.19 17.74 -16.43
C ASP A 90 0.10 16.49 -15.60
N GLU A 91 0.13 15.30 -16.22
CA GLU A 91 0.43 14.03 -15.53
C GLU A 91 1.90 13.86 -15.14
N TYR A 92 2.77 14.73 -15.66
CA TYR A 92 4.22 14.63 -15.51
C TYR A 92 4.82 15.78 -14.70
N CYS A 93 5.86 15.46 -13.94
CA CYS A 93 6.63 16.47 -13.24
C CYS A 93 7.46 17.31 -14.24
N PRO A 94 7.33 18.66 -14.25
CA PRO A 94 8.01 19.52 -15.22
C PRO A 94 9.55 19.56 -15.06
N HIS A 95 10.08 18.92 -14.04
CA HIS A 95 11.51 18.95 -13.73
C HIS A 95 12.27 17.66 -14.04
N CYS A 96 11.59 16.51 -14.06
CA CYS A 96 12.25 15.21 -14.18
C CYS A 96 11.42 14.17 -14.93
N ASP A 97 10.33 14.63 -15.55
CA ASP A 97 9.41 13.84 -16.36
C ASP A 97 8.86 12.61 -15.63
N ASN A 98 8.66 12.76 -14.32
CA ASN A 98 8.11 11.70 -13.50
C ASN A 98 6.60 11.69 -13.62
N HIS A 99 6.05 10.62 -14.20
CA HIS A 99 4.61 10.38 -14.23
C HIS A 99 4.10 10.15 -12.81
N PHE A 100 3.21 11.03 -12.35
CA PHE A 100 2.71 10.99 -10.97
C PHE A 100 1.21 10.69 -10.87
N VAL A 101 0.50 10.70 -12.00
CA VAL A 101 -0.90 10.26 -12.10
C VAL A 101 -0.90 8.77 -12.45
N ILE A 102 -0.80 7.94 -11.42
CA ILE A 102 -0.76 6.48 -11.56
C ILE A 102 -1.86 5.84 -10.71
N ASP A 103 -2.23 4.61 -11.04
CA ASP A 103 -3.21 3.84 -10.28
C ASP A 103 -2.75 3.67 -8.82
N ALA A 104 -3.61 4.04 -7.89
CA ALA A 104 -3.30 3.98 -6.47
C ALA A 104 -3.23 2.53 -5.99
N VAL A 105 -2.08 2.13 -5.45
CA VAL A 105 -1.90 0.84 -4.78
C VAL A 105 -2.26 1.02 -3.31
N THR A 106 -3.42 0.48 -2.95
CA THR A 106 -3.90 0.44 -1.56
C THR A 106 -3.39 -0.83 -0.86
N PRO A 107 -3.12 -0.78 0.45
CA PRO A 107 -2.71 -1.96 1.19
C PRO A 107 -3.88 -2.95 1.27
N THR A 108 -3.75 -4.11 0.66
CA THR A 108 -4.69 -5.22 0.85
C THR A 108 -4.44 -5.87 2.21
N PRO A 109 -5.43 -5.91 3.12
CA PRO A 109 -5.27 -6.59 4.41
C PRO A 109 -5.30 -8.10 4.18
N THR A 110 -4.15 -8.69 3.88
CA THR A 110 -4.00 -10.16 3.88
C THR A 110 -3.82 -10.59 5.33
N LEU A 111 -4.85 -11.19 5.92
CA LEU A 111 -4.74 -11.89 7.19
C LEU A 111 -3.92 -13.16 6.96
N GLN A 112 -2.59 -13.05 7.00
CA GLN A 112 -1.71 -14.21 7.00
C GLN A 112 -1.85 -14.89 8.36
N VAL A 113 -2.57 -16.01 8.41
CA VAL A 113 -2.48 -16.91 9.56
C VAL A 113 -1.11 -17.57 9.47
N GLU A 114 -0.15 -17.04 10.21
CA GLU A 114 1.12 -17.70 10.43
C GLU A 114 0.85 -19.01 11.19
N GLY A 115 0.61 -20.07 10.45
CA GLY A 115 0.64 -21.42 10.99
C GLY A 115 2.07 -21.76 11.35
N GLU A 116 2.53 -21.31 12.53
CA GLU A 116 3.77 -21.82 13.09
C GLU A 116 3.65 -23.35 13.26
N ASP A 117 4.77 -24.05 13.06
CA ASP A 117 4.96 -25.50 13.00
C ASP A 117 3.81 -26.34 13.61
N ALA A 118 3.20 -27.22 12.80
CA ALA A 118 2.11 -28.12 13.21
C ALA A 118 2.47 -29.05 14.38
N ARG A 119 3.76 -29.13 14.75
CA ARG A 119 4.24 -29.85 15.95
C ARG A 119 4.04 -29.08 17.26
N ILE A 120 3.88 -27.75 17.22
CA ILE A 120 3.81 -26.87 18.39
C ILE A 120 2.36 -26.48 18.71
N ASP A 121 1.53 -26.18 17.70
CA ASP A 121 0.12 -25.82 17.92
C ASP A 121 -0.86 -26.86 17.35
N ALA A 122 -1.14 -27.89 18.15
CA ALA A 122 -2.07 -28.97 17.80
C ALA A 122 -3.53 -28.52 17.63
N ARG A 123 -3.87 -27.26 17.94
CA ARG A 123 -5.25 -26.72 17.80
C ARG A 123 -5.66 -26.51 16.34
N MET A 124 -4.70 -26.39 15.43
CA MET A 124 -4.95 -26.20 13.99
C MET A 124 -4.99 -27.53 13.20
N LEU A 125 -4.69 -28.66 13.85
CA LEU A 125 -4.76 -29.99 13.23
C LEU A 125 -6.13 -30.64 13.51
N LYS A 126 -6.91 -30.87 12.46
CA LYS A 126 -8.19 -31.57 12.58
C LYS A 126 -7.94 -33.08 12.71
N ASP A 127 -8.20 -33.65 13.88
CA ASP A 127 -8.13 -35.11 14.07
C ASP A 127 -9.46 -35.76 13.64
N ASP A 128 -9.46 -36.45 12.51
CA ASP A 128 -10.63 -37.15 11.98
C ASP A 128 -11.07 -38.37 12.83
N ARG A 129 -10.27 -38.78 13.83
CA ARG A 129 -10.62 -39.86 14.76
C ARG A 129 -11.46 -39.40 15.94
N VAL A 130 -11.45 -38.10 16.25
CA VAL A 130 -12.29 -37.54 17.31
C VAL A 130 -13.66 -37.27 16.72
N ARG A 131 -14.67 -37.98 17.22
CA ARG A 131 -16.07 -37.77 16.85
C ARG A 131 -16.42 -36.31 17.19
N GLY A 132 -16.51 -35.45 16.18
CA GLY A 132 -16.88 -34.05 16.35
C GLY A 132 -18.13 -33.96 17.24
N HIS A 133 -18.18 -32.97 18.14
CA HIS A 133 -19.38 -32.75 18.92
C HIS A 133 -20.55 -32.65 17.93
N GLN A 134 -21.45 -33.64 17.96
CA GLN A 134 -22.68 -33.58 17.18
C GLN A 134 -23.26 -32.21 17.45
N GLU A 135 -23.39 -31.40 16.40
CA GLU A 135 -24.13 -30.16 16.45
C GLU A 135 -25.47 -30.53 17.07
N ARG A 136 -25.66 -30.17 18.34
CA ARG A 136 -26.94 -30.29 19.01
C ARG A 136 -27.80 -29.22 18.37
N SER A 137 -28.28 -29.50 17.17
CA SER A 137 -29.30 -28.70 16.53
C SER A 137 -30.48 -28.66 17.50
N ILE A 138 -30.92 -27.45 17.81
CA ILE A 138 -32.01 -27.16 18.74
C ILE A 138 -33.34 -27.77 18.24
N PHE A 139 -33.35 -28.33 17.03
CA PHE A 139 -34.49 -28.93 16.34
C PHE A 139 -34.41 -30.46 16.23
N ASN A 140 -34.05 -31.15 17.31
CA ASN A 140 -34.23 -32.60 17.34
C ASN A 140 -35.71 -32.92 17.65
N PHE A 141 -36.54 -33.03 16.60
CA PHE A 141 -37.97 -33.32 16.67
C PHE A 141 -38.33 -34.60 17.44
N LYS A 142 -37.35 -35.46 17.74
CA LYS A 142 -37.56 -36.73 18.44
C LYS A 142 -37.76 -36.57 19.95
N ASP A 143 -37.24 -35.50 20.55
CA ASP A 143 -37.31 -35.25 22.01
C ASP A 143 -38.64 -34.56 22.44
N ILE A 144 -39.36 -33.95 21.50
CA ILE A 144 -40.65 -33.27 21.76
C ILE A 144 -41.78 -34.29 21.91
N SER A 145 -41.70 -35.41 21.20
CA SER A 145 -42.73 -36.46 21.19
C SER A 145 -42.89 -37.21 22.53
N ASP A 146 -41.84 -37.32 23.34
CA ASP A 146 -41.88 -38.06 24.61
C ASP A 146 -42.42 -37.23 25.80
N ARG A 147 -42.64 -35.91 25.63
CA ARG A 147 -43.14 -35.03 26.70
C ARG A 147 -44.61 -34.61 26.56
N LEU A 148 -45.30 -35.10 25.53
CA LEU A 148 -46.72 -34.79 25.26
C LEU A 148 -47.61 -36.04 25.28
N GLY A 149 -47.22 -37.05 26.06
CA GLY A 149 -48.06 -38.19 26.42
C GLY A 149 -48.67 -38.01 27.81
#